data_AF-A0A494G9I0-F1
#
_entry.id   AF-A0A494G9I0-F1
#
_cell.length_a   1.000
_cell.length_b   1.000
_cell.length_c   1.000
_cell.angle_alpha   90.00
_cell.angle_beta   90.00
_cell.angle_gamma   90.00
#
_symmetry.space_group_name_H-M   'P 1'
#
loop_
_entity.id
_entity.type
_entity.pdbx_description
1 polymer ?
#
loop_
_entity_poly.entity_id
_entity_poly.type
_entity_poly.pdbx_seq_one_letter_code
_entity_poly.pdbx_strand_id
1 'polypeptide(L)'
;MTSYLTPELIKSLKLTTSDYKSRIQSEKSGFIKANDDLENLEVIVLGINPVKGNPFEEDVIKEYWENWFKEMKIKKYQIKSADLPSNLEPIIQRAVSGKN
;
A
#
# COMPACT_ATOMS: atom_id res chain seq x y z
N MET A 1 3.09 -14.49 -3.65
CA MET A 1 3.98 -13.47 -3.07
C MET A 1 4.81 -12.82 -4.17
N THR A 2 5.06 -11.51 -4.09
CA THR A 2 5.81 -10.71 -5.08
C THR A 2 6.65 -9.62 -4.40
N SER A 3 7.70 -9.14 -5.04
CA SER A 3 8.45 -7.94 -4.58
C SER A 3 7.96 -6.64 -5.22
N TYR A 4 7.03 -6.72 -6.17
CA TYR A 4 6.49 -5.58 -6.91
C TYR A 4 5.00 -5.76 -7.21
N LEU A 5 4.30 -4.64 -7.41
CA LEU A 5 2.89 -4.63 -7.81
C LEU A 5 2.75 -3.75 -9.05
N THR A 6 2.34 -4.34 -10.17
CA THR A 6 2.07 -3.61 -11.43
C THR A 6 0.61 -3.74 -11.81
N PRO A 7 0.08 -2.85 -12.66
CA PRO A 7 -1.29 -2.95 -13.18
C PRO A 7 -1.56 -4.27 -13.90
N GLU A 8 -0.58 -4.80 -14.62
CA GLU A 8 -0.68 -6.10 -15.30
C GLU A 8 -0.77 -7.24 -14.29
N LEU A 9 -0.01 -7.17 -13.20
CA LEU A 9 -0.11 -8.15 -12.12
C LEU A 9 -1.48 -8.12 -11.46
N ILE A 10 -2.00 -6.94 -11.12
CA ILE A 10 -3.35 -6.74 -10.56
C ILE A 10 -4.41 -7.38 -11.48
N LYS A 11 -4.31 -7.15 -12.80
CA LYS A 11 -5.20 -7.77 -13.80
C LYS A 11 -5.05 -9.28 -13.85
N SER A 12 -3.83 -9.80 -13.87
CA SER A 12 -3.56 -11.25 -13.95
C SER A 12 -4.10 -12.02 -12.73
N LEU A 13 -4.05 -11.39 -11.55
CA LEU A 13 -4.60 -11.90 -10.29
C LEU A 13 -6.11 -11.63 -10.16
N LYS A 14 -6.74 -11.04 -11.18
CA LYS A 14 -8.17 -10.70 -11.22
C LYS A 14 -8.61 -9.85 -10.02
N LEU A 15 -7.74 -8.93 -9.59
CA LEU A 15 -8.01 -8.00 -8.49
C LEU A 15 -8.69 -6.71 -8.97
N THR A 16 -9.46 -6.78 -10.05
CA THR A 16 -10.10 -5.63 -10.72
C THR A 16 -11.60 -5.55 -10.45
N THR A 17 -12.07 -6.26 -9.43
CA THR A 17 -13.48 -6.44 -9.08
C THR A 17 -13.66 -6.26 -7.57
N SER A 18 -14.90 -6.05 -7.12
CA SER A 18 -15.19 -5.76 -5.71
C SER A 18 -14.83 -6.90 -4.74
N ASP A 19 -14.66 -8.13 -5.21
CA ASP A 19 -14.22 -9.30 -4.43
C ASP A 19 -12.69 -9.39 -4.27
N TYR A 20 -11.92 -8.37 -4.68
CA TYR A 20 -10.45 -8.38 -4.62
C TYR A 20 -9.89 -8.75 -3.24
N LYS A 21 -10.50 -8.27 -2.14
CA LYS A 21 -10.05 -8.59 -0.77
C LYS A 21 -10.11 -10.08 -0.48
N SER A 22 -11.23 -10.72 -0.84
CA SER A 22 -11.43 -12.16 -0.66
C SER A 22 -10.40 -12.95 -1.47
N ARG A 23 -10.09 -12.50 -2.70
CA ARG A 23 -9.06 -13.13 -3.55
C ARG A 23 -7.67 -13.00 -2.98
N ILE A 24 -7.29 -11.81 -2.52
CA ILE A 24 -6.01 -11.56 -1.85
C ILE A 24 -5.80 -12.55 -0.70
N GLN A 25 -6.83 -12.74 0.13
CA GLN A 25 -6.79 -13.65 1.26
C GLN A 25 -6.77 -15.13 0.84
N SER A 26 -7.65 -15.55 -0.07
CA SER A 26 -7.78 -16.95 -0.47
C SER A 26 -6.56 -17.46 -1.24
N GLU A 27 -5.98 -16.60 -2.08
CA GLU A 27 -4.83 -16.92 -2.92
C GLU A 27 -3.49 -16.60 -2.23
N LYS A 28 -3.52 -16.03 -1.02
CA LYS A 28 -2.34 -15.57 -0.26
C LYS A 28 -1.45 -14.66 -1.11
N SER A 29 -2.09 -13.74 -1.81
CA SER A 29 -1.42 -12.74 -2.64
C SER A 29 -0.96 -11.58 -1.77
N GLY A 30 0.27 -11.11 -1.98
CA GLY A 30 0.87 -10.09 -1.12
C GLY A 30 2.35 -9.88 -1.41
N PHE A 31 2.92 -8.88 -0.75
CA PHE A 31 4.36 -8.62 -0.83
C PHE A 31 5.18 -9.63 -0.03
N ILE A 32 6.37 -9.95 -0.51
CA ILE A 32 7.34 -10.76 0.24
C ILE A 32 7.75 -9.96 1.49
N LYS A 33 7.57 -10.57 2.66
CA LYS A 33 8.02 -10.01 3.94
C LYS A 33 9.54 -9.79 3.93
N ALA A 34 9.97 -8.62 4.38
CA ALA A 34 11.40 -8.28 4.44
C ALA A 34 12.06 -8.62 5.79
N ASN A 35 11.33 -8.41 6.91
CA ASN A 35 11.83 -8.66 8.26
C ASN A 35 10.68 -8.86 9.26
N ASP A 36 11.00 -9.30 10.47
CA ASP A 36 10.12 -9.42 11.61
C ASP A 36 10.26 -8.22 12.58
N ASP A 37 9.27 -8.02 13.44
CA ASP A 37 9.32 -7.14 14.62
C ASP A 37 9.68 -5.66 14.37
N LEU A 38 9.14 -5.06 13.31
CA LEU A 38 9.36 -3.65 12.95
C LEU A 38 8.39 -2.69 13.66
N GLU A 39 8.02 -2.98 14.90
CA GLU A 39 6.97 -2.24 15.61
C GLU A 39 7.31 -0.79 15.95
N ASN A 40 8.61 -0.46 15.99
CA ASN A 40 9.12 0.89 16.21
C ASN A 40 9.42 1.64 14.90
N LEU A 41 9.20 1.00 13.74
CA LEU A 41 9.36 1.65 12.44
C LEU A 41 8.12 2.49 12.12
N GLU A 42 8.35 3.72 11.67
CA GLU A 42 7.31 4.59 11.11
C GLU A 42 7.48 4.66 9.59
N VAL A 43 6.40 4.42 8.84
CA VAL A 43 6.44 4.36 7.37
C VAL A 43 5.50 5.37 6.74
N ILE A 44 5.96 6.02 5.67
CA ILE A 44 5.10 6.86 4.84
C ILE A 44 5.25 6.40 3.40
N VAL A 45 4.13 6.02 2.79
CA VAL A 45 4.04 5.73 1.36
C VAL A 45 3.36 6.91 0.69
N LEU A 46 4.07 7.54 -0.22
CA LEU A 46 3.61 8.69 -0.99
C LEU A 46 3.61 8.35 -2.47
N GLY A 47 2.81 9.07 -3.24
CA GLY A 47 2.90 8.99 -4.69
C GLY A 47 2.15 7.81 -5.29
N ILE A 48 1.16 7.23 -4.59
CA ILE A 48 0.31 6.19 -5.20
C ILE A 48 -0.46 6.79 -6.38
N ASN A 49 -0.25 6.20 -7.56
CA ASN A 49 -0.83 6.64 -8.82
C ASN A 49 -1.54 5.46 -9.49
N PRO A 50 -2.83 5.23 -9.21
CA PRO A 50 -3.59 4.12 -9.77
C PRO A 50 -3.81 4.30 -11.28
N VAL A 51 -3.85 3.20 -12.02
CA VAL A 51 -4.19 3.25 -13.46
C VAL A 51 -5.65 3.62 -13.67
N LYS A 52 -5.90 4.53 -14.60
CA LYS A 52 -7.25 4.92 -15.01
C LYS A 52 -7.99 3.72 -15.62
N GLY A 53 -9.27 3.57 -15.26
CA GLY A 53 -10.16 2.54 -15.81
C GLY A 53 -10.30 1.28 -14.95
N ASN A 54 -9.52 1.13 -13.88
CA ASN A 54 -9.77 0.15 -12.82
C ASN A 54 -10.14 0.88 -11.52
N PRO A 55 -11.41 0.87 -11.10
CA PRO A 55 -11.85 1.62 -9.92
C PRO A 55 -11.31 1.05 -8.59
N PHE A 56 -10.74 -0.16 -8.60
CA PHE A 56 -10.22 -0.83 -7.40
C PHE A 56 -8.70 -0.76 -7.27
N GLU A 57 -7.99 -0.15 -8.24
CA GLU A 57 -6.52 -0.24 -8.29
C GLU A 57 -5.85 0.40 -7.08
N GLU A 58 -6.30 1.59 -6.68
CA GLU A 58 -5.77 2.29 -5.50
C GLU A 58 -6.00 1.49 -4.22
N ASP A 59 -7.21 0.96 -4.06
CA ASP A 59 -7.60 0.13 -2.93
C ASP A 59 -6.77 -1.16 -2.85
N VAL A 60 -6.49 -1.80 -3.99
CA VAL A 60 -5.62 -2.98 -4.05
C VAL A 60 -4.20 -2.65 -3.64
N ILE A 61 -3.63 -1.54 -4.14
CA ILE A 61 -2.29 -1.09 -3.76
C ILE A 61 -2.22 -0.83 -2.25
N LYS A 62 -3.24 -0.16 -1.70
CA LYS A 62 -3.33 0.13 -0.26
C LYS A 62 -3.42 -1.16 0.56
N GLU A 63 -4.28 -2.09 0.19
CA GLU A 63 -4.46 -3.37 0.87
C GLU A 63 -3.15 -4.19 0.87
N TYR A 64 -2.38 -4.19 -0.23
CA TYR A 64 -1.07 -4.84 -0.29
C TYR A 64 -0.07 -4.25 0.71
N TRP A 65 0.01 -2.91 0.80
CA TRP A 65 0.86 -2.25 1.78
C TRP A 65 0.42 -2.51 3.21
N GLU A 66 -0.87 -2.39 3.51
CA GLU A 66 -1.41 -2.61 4.85
C GLU A 66 -1.19 -4.04 5.33
N ASN A 67 -1.37 -5.03 4.46
CA ASN A 67 -1.06 -6.43 4.79
C ASN A 67 0.43 -6.64 5.05
N TRP A 68 1.31 -6.05 4.24
CA TRP A 68 2.75 -6.14 4.46
C TRP A 68 3.19 -5.48 5.78
N PHE A 69 2.64 -4.30 6.10
CA PHE A 69 2.87 -3.63 7.39
C PHE A 69 2.41 -4.48 8.57
N LYS A 70 1.22 -5.08 8.45
CA LYS A 70 0.66 -5.97 9.46
C LYS A 70 1.52 -7.21 9.68
N GLU A 71 2.00 -7.84 8.62
CA GLU A 71 2.86 -9.03 8.68
C GLU A 71 4.20 -8.77 9.38
N MET A 72 4.73 -7.54 9.25
CA MET A 72 5.97 -7.10 9.89
C MET A 72 5.77 -6.41 11.24
N LYS A 73 4.52 -6.31 11.72
CA LYS A 73 4.14 -5.65 12.98
C LYS A 73 4.37 -4.13 13.02
N ILE A 74 4.40 -3.45 11.87
CA ILE A 74 4.50 -1.99 11.82
C ILE A 74 3.21 -1.36 12.37
N LYS A 75 3.34 -0.50 13.39
CA LYS A 75 2.19 0.11 14.09
C LYS A 75 1.82 1.50 13.56
N LYS A 76 2.78 2.22 12.98
CA LYS A 76 2.60 3.60 12.54
C LYS A 76 2.93 3.72 11.07
N TYR A 77 1.90 3.93 10.25
CA TYR A 77 2.09 4.16 8.83
C TYR A 77 1.08 5.16 8.27
N GLN A 78 1.46 5.81 7.18
CA GLN A 78 0.59 6.65 6.38
C GLN A 78 0.72 6.26 4.91
N ILE A 79 -0.42 6.12 4.23
CA ILE A 79 -0.48 5.86 2.80
C ILE A 79 -1.23 7.02 2.15
N LYS A 80 -0.60 7.72 1.21
CA LYS A 80 -1.15 8.92 0.56
C LYS A 80 -1.01 8.85 -0.96
N SER A 81 -2.13 9.08 -1.62
CA SER A 81 -2.25 9.11 -3.08
C SER A 81 -1.69 10.41 -3.66
N ALA A 82 -1.22 10.32 -4.89
CA ALA A 82 -0.52 11.41 -5.58
C ALA A 82 -1.53 12.34 -6.28
N ASP A 83 -2.30 13.12 -5.53
CA ASP A 83 -3.19 14.09 -6.19
C ASP A 83 -2.39 15.25 -6.81
N LEU A 84 -1.47 15.86 -6.05
CA LEU A 84 -0.51 16.88 -6.52
C LEU A 84 0.78 16.85 -5.67
N PRO A 85 1.98 17.07 -6.23
CA PRO A 85 3.24 17.11 -5.46
C PRO A 85 3.24 18.14 -4.32
N SER A 86 2.58 19.30 -4.51
CA SER A 86 2.44 20.34 -3.49
C SER A 86 1.71 19.89 -2.23
N ASN A 87 0.91 18.82 -2.32
CA ASN A 87 0.20 18.26 -1.18
C ASN A 87 1.09 17.33 -0.34
N LEU A 88 2.25 16.91 -0.85
CA LEU A 88 3.15 15.98 -0.18
C LEU A 88 4.12 16.67 0.77
N GLU A 89 4.62 17.86 0.43
CA GLU A 89 5.55 18.66 1.25
C GLU A 89 5.07 18.81 2.72
N PRO A 90 3.83 19.25 2.99
CA PRO A 90 3.37 19.44 4.36
C PRO A 90 3.12 18.12 5.09
N ILE A 91 2.92 17.01 4.37
CA ILE A 91 2.74 15.68 4.95
C ILE A 91 4.08 15.14 5.41
N ILE A 92 5.11 15.25 4.56
CA ILE A 92 6.48 14.86 4.89
C ILE A 92 6.97 15.64 6.11
N GLN A 93 6.81 16.97 6.10
CA GLN A 93 7.23 17.82 7.21
C GLN A 93 6.55 17.46 8.53
N ARG A 94 5.23 17.22 8.52
CA ARG A 94 4.49 16.80 9.73
C ARG A 94 5.00 15.48 10.29
N ALA A 95 5.21 14.50 9.42
CA ALA A 95 5.64 13.18 9.83
C ALA A 95 7.08 13.17 10.36
N VAL A 96 8.02 13.88 9.71
CA VAL A 96 9.41 14.00 10.19
C VAL A 96 9.50 14.82 11.49
N SER A 97 8.67 15.85 11.64
CA SER A 97 8.70 16.73 12.82
C SER A 97 8.00 16.14 14.05
N GLY A 98 7.36 14.97 13.94
CA GLY A 98 6.59 14.35 15.03
C GLY A 98 5.35 15.14 15.47
N LYS A 99 4.91 16.13 14.67
CA LYS A 99 3.71 16.94 14.93
C LYS A 99 2.53 16.28 14.21
N ASN A 100 1.95 15.26 14.86
CA ASN A 100 0.71 14.62 14.42
C ASN A 100 -0.51 15.37 14.95
#